data_AF-A0A395R526-F1
#
_entry.id   AF-A0A395R526-F1
#
_cell.length_a   1.000
_cell.length_b   1.000
_cell.length_c   1.000
_cell.angle_alpha   90.00
_cell.angle_beta   90.00
_cell.angle_gamma   90.00
#
_symmetry.space_group_name_H-M   'P 1'
#
loop_
_entity.id
_entity.type
_entity.pdbx_description
1 polymer ?
#
loop_
_entity_poly.entity_id
_entity_poly.type
_entity_poly.pdbx_seq_one_letter_code
_entity_poly.pdbx_strand_id
1 'polypeptide(L)'
;MGGVVGAAIADSEEKEKKQIKEEGRVEGRAENAVQIEKLFNKLSQALEKLKSHDEHFKAIIAMEAVGVACAACDGNFSDNEREEIGEFVKGMTAQSIPKDVKEKIQDIYDNPPTIKEAFLLAKDSGMSLDIYEDLIRFVMEIDGIKPEEEAFVQAWNQLKAA
;
A
#
# COMPACT_ATOMS: atom_id res chain seq x y z
N MET A 1 22.27 -51.35 22.84
CA MET A 1 22.58 -49.92 23.03
C MET A 1 22.02 -49.17 21.85
N GLY A 2 20.94 -48.41 22.01
CA GLY A 2 20.34 -47.65 20.92
C GLY A 2 19.29 -46.69 21.48
N GLY A 3 19.37 -45.43 21.05
CA GLY A 3 18.33 -44.43 21.33
C GLY A 3 18.77 -43.26 22.22
N VAL A 4 19.69 -42.42 21.74
CA VAL A 4 19.88 -41.04 22.27
C VAL A 4 20.07 -39.97 21.19
N VAL A 5 20.08 -40.35 19.90
CA VAL A 5 20.39 -39.40 18.80
C VAL A 5 19.15 -38.60 18.34
N GLY A 6 17.94 -39.09 18.56
CA GLY A 6 16.72 -38.47 18.00
C GLY A 6 16.28 -37.14 18.63
N ALA A 7 16.56 -36.90 19.91
CA ALA A 7 16.13 -35.69 20.60
C ALA A 7 16.97 -34.46 20.22
N ALA A 8 18.27 -34.64 19.97
CA ALA A 8 19.17 -33.54 19.60
C ALA A 8 18.92 -33.03 18.17
N ILE A 9 18.50 -33.92 17.25
CA ILE A 9 18.22 -33.57 15.85
C ILE A 9 16.90 -32.80 15.74
N ALA A 10 15.84 -33.23 16.43
CA ALA A 10 14.57 -32.51 16.43
C ALA A 10 14.68 -31.08 17.00
N ASP A 11 15.47 -30.94 18.07
CA ASP A 11 15.68 -29.65 18.74
C ASP A 11 16.59 -28.71 17.92
N SER A 12 17.49 -29.25 17.07
CA SER A 12 18.29 -28.43 16.14
C SER A 12 17.47 -28.01 14.92
N GLU A 13 16.68 -28.90 14.33
CA GLU A 13 15.81 -28.58 13.19
C GLU A 13 14.74 -27.54 13.55
N GLU A 14 14.18 -27.58 14.76
CA GLU A 14 13.18 -26.59 15.21
C GLU A 14 13.81 -25.21 15.45
N LYS A 15 15.05 -25.16 15.97
CA LYS A 15 15.81 -23.92 16.13
C LYS A 15 16.22 -23.33 14.79
N GLU A 16 16.67 -24.16 13.86
CA GLU A 16 17.07 -23.76 12.52
C GLU A 16 15.87 -23.24 11.71
N LYS A 17 14.69 -23.88 11.80
CA LYS A 17 13.44 -23.36 11.21
C LYS A 17 13.00 -22.02 11.81
N LYS A 18 13.16 -21.84 13.14
CA LYS A 18 12.85 -20.56 13.80
C LYS A 18 13.82 -19.47 13.37
N GLN A 19 15.11 -19.77 13.24
CA GLN A 19 16.10 -18.82 12.72
C GLN A 19 15.84 -18.46 11.26
N ILE A 20 15.62 -19.43 10.37
CA ILE A 20 15.31 -19.17 8.95
C ILE A 20 14.03 -18.34 8.81
N LYS A 21 13.01 -18.60 9.63
CA LYS A 21 11.76 -17.83 9.63
C LYS A 21 11.96 -16.40 10.14
N GLU A 22 12.79 -16.22 11.17
CA GLU A 22 13.09 -14.91 11.74
C GLU A 22 14.00 -14.09 10.81
N GLU A 23 15.03 -14.73 10.23
CA GLU A 23 15.91 -14.15 9.21
C GLU A 23 15.11 -13.77 7.97
N GLY A 24 14.24 -14.65 7.45
CA GLY A 24 13.34 -14.31 6.34
C GLY A 24 12.33 -13.21 6.67
N ARG A 25 11.91 -13.09 7.93
CA ARG A 25 11.04 -11.99 8.40
C ARG A 25 11.82 -10.67 8.51
N VAL A 26 13.09 -10.71 8.93
CA VAL A 26 13.97 -9.55 9.04
C VAL A 26 14.41 -9.08 7.65
N GLU A 27 14.81 -9.99 6.76
CA GLU A 27 15.13 -9.70 5.36
C GLU A 27 13.89 -9.18 4.62
N GLY A 28 12.73 -9.83 4.76
CA GLY A 28 11.49 -9.33 4.16
C GLY A 28 11.11 -7.93 4.64
N ARG A 29 11.36 -7.60 5.91
CA ARG A 29 11.16 -6.23 6.44
C ARG A 29 12.19 -5.24 5.89
N ALA A 30 13.44 -5.64 5.73
CA ALA A 30 14.49 -4.79 5.19
C ALA A 30 14.31 -4.54 3.68
N GLU A 31 13.93 -5.56 2.92
CA GLU A 31 13.56 -5.45 1.50
C GLU A 31 12.32 -4.59 1.33
N ASN A 32 11.29 -4.78 2.18
CA ASN A 32 10.11 -3.93 2.16
C ASN A 32 10.45 -2.48 2.50
N ALA A 33 11.34 -2.20 3.45
CA ALA A 33 11.75 -0.84 3.76
C ALA A 33 12.39 -0.12 2.55
N VAL A 34 13.25 -0.81 1.79
CA VAL A 34 13.87 -0.26 0.57
C VAL A 34 12.81 -0.05 -0.52
N GLN A 35 11.84 -0.96 -0.66
CA GLN A 35 10.76 -0.82 -1.64
C GLN A 35 9.82 0.33 -1.29
N ILE A 36 9.45 0.48 -0.02
CA ILE A 36 8.65 1.58 0.52
C ILE A 36 9.38 2.91 0.29
N GLU A 37 10.68 2.99 0.59
CA GLU A 37 11.48 4.21 0.36
C GLU A 37 11.53 4.57 -1.14
N LYS A 38 11.71 3.59 -2.02
CA LYS A 38 11.67 3.81 -3.47
C LYS A 38 10.30 4.32 -3.92
N LEU A 39 9.21 3.73 -3.43
CA LEU A 39 7.85 4.15 -3.75
C LEU A 39 7.59 5.57 -3.26
N PHE A 40 7.93 5.86 -2.00
CA PHE A 40 7.84 7.18 -1.39
C PHE A 40 8.55 8.24 -2.24
N ASN A 41 9.79 7.94 -2.66
CA ASN A 41 10.57 8.83 -3.53
C ASN A 41 9.93 9.02 -4.91
N LYS A 42 9.43 7.94 -5.54
CA LYS A 42 8.74 8.03 -6.85
C LYS A 42 7.49 8.91 -6.77
N LEU A 43 6.65 8.70 -5.75
CA LEU A 43 5.42 9.45 -5.54
C LEU A 43 5.72 10.91 -5.20
N SER A 44 6.67 11.17 -4.30
CA SER A 44 7.09 12.53 -3.95
C SER A 44 7.62 13.28 -5.17
N GLN A 45 8.48 12.66 -5.99
CA GLN A 45 8.96 13.26 -7.24
C GLN A 45 7.85 13.46 -8.28
N ALA A 46 6.85 12.61 -8.31
CA ALA A 46 5.71 12.77 -9.21
C ALA A 46 4.83 13.94 -8.77
N LEU A 47 4.59 14.09 -7.47
CA LEU A 47 3.91 15.23 -6.89
C LEU A 47 4.66 16.53 -7.21
N GLU A 48 5.97 16.60 -6.97
CA GLU A 48 6.79 17.80 -7.25
C GLU A 48 6.78 18.25 -8.72
N LYS A 49 6.48 17.33 -9.66
CA LYS A 49 6.39 17.65 -11.09
C LYS A 49 5.05 18.27 -11.49
N LEU A 50 4.04 18.22 -10.61
CA LEU A 50 2.75 18.84 -10.83
C LEU A 50 2.91 20.36 -10.76
N LYS A 51 2.28 21.08 -11.69
CA LYS A 51 2.58 22.49 -11.93
C LYS A 51 1.68 23.43 -11.15
N SER A 52 0.59 22.92 -10.61
CA SER A 52 -0.41 23.69 -9.87
C SER A 52 -0.76 23.05 -8.54
N HIS A 53 -1.19 23.88 -7.58
CA HIS A 53 -1.72 23.41 -6.31
C HIS A 53 -2.94 22.50 -6.50
N ASP A 54 -3.79 22.80 -7.49
CA ASP A 54 -4.97 21.98 -7.81
C ASP A 54 -4.59 20.57 -8.27
N GLU A 55 -3.60 20.43 -9.16
CA GLU A 55 -3.07 19.12 -9.57
C GLU A 55 -2.47 18.38 -8.37
N HIS A 56 -1.70 19.08 -7.53
CA HIS A 56 -1.16 18.51 -6.29
C HIS A 56 -2.25 17.93 -5.40
N PHE A 57 -3.33 18.67 -5.15
CA PHE A 57 -4.42 18.19 -4.29
C PHE A 57 -5.22 17.06 -4.95
N LYS A 58 -5.43 17.10 -6.27
CA LYS A 58 -6.03 15.98 -7.00
C LYS A 58 -5.20 14.71 -6.88
N ALA A 59 -3.87 14.82 -6.99
CA ALA A 59 -2.95 13.71 -6.78
C ALA A 59 -3.00 13.15 -5.35
N ILE A 60 -3.06 14.02 -4.34
CA ILE A 60 -3.23 13.58 -2.94
C ILE A 60 -4.56 12.83 -2.76
N ILE A 61 -5.67 13.41 -3.22
CA ILE A 61 -7.00 12.77 -3.15
C ILE A 61 -6.99 11.42 -3.87
N ALA A 62 -6.33 11.34 -5.04
CA ALA A 62 -6.24 10.11 -5.81
C ALA A 62 -5.41 9.03 -5.11
N MET A 63 -4.29 9.38 -4.47
CA MET A 63 -3.50 8.42 -3.69
C MET A 63 -4.32 7.84 -2.53
N GLU A 64 -4.99 8.71 -1.77
CA GLU A 64 -5.87 8.30 -0.67
C GLU A 64 -7.00 7.39 -1.18
N ALA A 65 -7.66 7.78 -2.28
CA ALA A 65 -8.75 7.01 -2.86
C ALA A 65 -8.29 5.62 -3.36
N VAL A 66 -7.14 5.54 -4.03
CA VAL A 66 -6.60 4.27 -4.53
C VAL A 66 -6.20 3.36 -3.37
N GLY A 67 -5.50 3.91 -2.36
CA GLY A 67 -5.08 3.12 -1.21
C GLY A 67 -6.27 2.59 -0.43
N VAL A 68 -7.25 3.45 -0.11
CA VAL A 68 -8.45 3.06 0.64
C VAL A 68 -9.33 2.11 -0.16
N ALA A 69 -9.50 2.29 -1.48
CA ALA A 69 -10.26 1.36 -2.30
C ALA A 69 -9.64 -0.03 -2.35
N CYS A 70 -8.29 -0.11 -2.34
CA CYS A 70 -7.56 -1.37 -2.29
C CYS A 70 -7.77 -2.06 -0.93
N ALA A 71 -7.49 -1.35 0.17
CA ALA A 71 -7.62 -1.90 1.52
C ALA A 71 -9.07 -2.34 1.84
N ALA A 72 -10.07 -1.56 1.40
CA ALA A 72 -11.47 -1.84 1.67
C ALA A 72 -12.11 -2.85 0.70
N CYS A 73 -11.35 -3.46 -0.23
CA CYS A 73 -11.93 -4.24 -1.33
C CYS A 73 -12.63 -5.53 -0.86
N ASP A 74 -12.24 -6.07 0.29
CA ASP A 74 -12.87 -7.21 0.96
C ASP A 74 -14.08 -6.81 1.84
N GLY A 75 -14.39 -5.51 1.91
CA GLY A 75 -15.43 -4.94 2.76
C GLY A 75 -14.99 -4.70 4.21
N ASN A 76 -13.71 -4.92 4.53
CA ASN A 76 -13.14 -4.72 5.85
C ASN A 76 -11.92 -3.77 5.76
N PHE A 77 -12.16 -2.50 6.12
CA PHE A 77 -11.09 -1.50 6.22
C PHE A 77 -10.74 -1.28 7.69
N SER A 78 -9.59 -1.80 8.12
CA SER A 78 -9.15 -1.78 9.52
C SER A 78 -8.55 -0.43 9.94
N ASP A 79 -8.54 -0.18 11.25
CA ASP A 79 -7.89 1.01 11.81
C ASP A 79 -6.38 1.07 11.49
N ASN A 80 -5.70 -0.09 11.38
CA ASN A 80 -4.28 -0.16 11.04
C ASN A 80 -4.03 0.26 9.58
N GLU A 81 -4.82 -0.25 8.63
CA GLU A 81 -4.73 0.17 7.23
C GLU A 81 -5.06 1.66 7.08
N ARG A 82 -6.06 2.15 7.82
CA ARG A 82 -6.40 3.58 7.86
C ARG A 82 -5.23 4.45 8.34
N GLU A 83 -4.53 4.03 9.40
CA GLU A 83 -3.37 4.75 9.92
C GLU A 83 -2.19 4.69 8.95
N GLU A 84 -1.84 3.50 8.44
CA GLU A 84 -0.67 3.32 7.58
C GLU A 84 -0.79 4.05 6.24
N ILE A 85 -1.95 3.98 5.57
CA ILE A 85 -2.19 4.71 4.32
C ILE A 85 -2.13 6.22 4.57
N GLY A 86 -2.78 6.69 5.62
CA GLY A 86 -2.82 8.10 5.96
C GLY A 86 -1.45 8.67 6.32
N GLU A 87 -0.64 7.95 7.11
CA GLU A 87 0.73 8.37 7.45
C GLU A 87 1.66 8.32 6.25
N PHE A 88 1.52 7.31 5.38
CA PHE A 88 2.28 7.23 4.14
C PHE A 88 2.02 8.45 3.25
N VAL A 89 0.75 8.79 3.01
CA VAL A 89 0.39 9.96 2.18
C VAL A 89 0.80 11.27 2.84
N LYS A 90 0.55 11.45 4.14
CA LYS A 90 0.98 12.65 4.88
C LYS A 90 2.48 12.88 4.79
N GLY A 91 3.27 11.81 4.90
CA GLY A 91 4.73 11.89 4.78
C GLY A 91 5.20 12.51 3.45
N MET A 92 4.44 12.30 2.37
CA MET A 92 4.73 12.84 1.04
C MET A 92 4.25 14.30 0.86
N THR A 93 3.39 14.80 1.76
CA THR A 93 2.82 16.15 1.65
C THR A 93 3.60 17.17 2.49
N ALA A 94 4.33 18.07 1.82
CA ALA A 94 5.05 19.16 2.49
C ALA A 94 4.17 20.41 2.73
N GLN A 95 3.01 20.50 2.07
CA GLN A 95 2.12 21.67 2.07
C GLN A 95 0.92 21.48 2.98
N SER A 96 0.40 22.58 3.55
CA SER A 96 -0.85 22.53 4.30
C SER A 96 -2.01 22.15 3.39
N ILE A 97 -2.74 21.12 3.78
CA ILE A 97 -3.93 20.67 3.03
C ILE A 97 -5.12 21.60 3.35
N PRO A 98 -5.77 22.20 2.33
CA PRO A 98 -6.98 22.99 2.48
C PRO A 98 -8.14 22.21 3.11
N LYS A 99 -9.11 22.93 3.67
CA LYS A 99 -10.22 22.32 4.42
C LYS A 99 -11.09 21.41 3.55
N ASP A 100 -11.43 21.87 2.35
CA ASP A 100 -12.21 21.13 1.35
C ASP A 100 -11.52 19.84 0.91
N VAL A 101 -10.19 19.89 0.73
CA VAL A 101 -9.40 18.69 0.42
C VAL A 101 -9.39 17.71 1.59
N LYS A 102 -9.22 18.20 2.83
CA LYS A 102 -9.32 17.36 4.04
C LYS A 102 -10.68 16.70 4.19
N GLU A 103 -11.76 17.46 3.95
CA GLU A 103 -13.13 16.92 3.97
C GLU A 103 -13.30 15.84 2.91
N LYS A 104 -12.71 16.01 1.72
CA LYS A 104 -12.76 14.98 0.68
C LYS A 104 -11.98 13.72 1.03
N ILE A 105 -10.82 13.87 1.66
CA ILE A 105 -10.04 12.74 2.17
C ILE A 105 -10.85 12.03 3.26
N GLN A 106 -11.43 12.75 4.22
CA GLN A 106 -12.27 12.14 5.25
C GLN A 106 -13.46 11.36 4.64
N ASP A 107 -14.13 11.92 3.63
CA ASP A 107 -15.21 11.24 2.90
C ASP A 107 -14.75 9.94 2.23
N ILE A 108 -13.54 9.90 1.65
CA ILE A 108 -12.95 8.66 1.10
C ILE A 108 -12.80 7.59 2.17
N TYR A 109 -12.35 7.96 3.36
CA TYR A 109 -12.11 7.02 4.43
C TYR A 109 -13.39 6.55 5.13
N ASP A 110 -14.42 7.38 5.16
CA ASP A 110 -15.73 7.05 5.75
C ASP A 110 -16.62 6.30 4.75
N ASN A 111 -16.44 6.58 3.45
CA ASN A 111 -17.12 5.95 2.34
C ASN A 111 -16.10 5.51 1.28
N PRO A 112 -15.40 4.37 1.50
CA PRO A 112 -14.40 3.85 0.58
C PRO A 112 -14.90 3.83 -0.88
N PRO A 113 -14.17 4.45 -1.82
CA PRO A 113 -14.60 4.47 -3.21
C PRO A 113 -14.48 3.08 -3.83
N THR A 114 -15.29 2.82 -4.86
CA THR A 114 -15.10 1.64 -5.70
C THR A 114 -13.81 1.76 -6.50
N ILE A 115 -13.27 0.63 -6.95
CA ILE A 115 -12.09 0.61 -7.84
C ILE A 115 -12.24 1.52 -9.06
N LYS A 116 -13.45 1.60 -9.63
CA LYS A 116 -13.72 2.44 -10.79
C LYS A 116 -13.65 3.93 -10.46
N GLU A 117 -14.16 4.34 -9.30
CA GLU A 117 -14.10 5.73 -8.85
C GLU A 117 -12.66 6.13 -8.52
N ALA A 118 -11.92 5.26 -7.81
CA ALA A 118 -10.51 5.47 -7.51
C ALA A 118 -9.67 5.57 -8.79
N PHE A 119 -9.93 4.73 -9.79
CA PHE A 119 -9.25 4.78 -11.07
C PHE A 119 -9.50 6.09 -11.84
N LEU A 120 -10.73 6.61 -11.80
CA LEU A 120 -11.04 7.91 -12.43
C LEU A 120 -10.30 9.05 -11.74
N LEU A 121 -10.22 9.04 -10.40
CA LEU A 121 -9.45 10.03 -9.63
C LEU A 121 -7.97 9.97 -9.99
N ALA A 122 -7.39 8.75 -10.09
CA ALA A 122 -6.00 8.55 -10.50
C ALA A 122 -5.72 9.07 -11.91
N LYS A 123 -6.64 8.83 -12.87
CA LYS A 123 -6.52 9.31 -14.24
C LYS A 123 -6.55 10.84 -14.33
N ASP A 124 -7.39 11.49 -13.51
CA ASP A 124 -7.56 12.94 -13.50
C ASP A 124 -6.48 13.68 -12.67
N SER A 125 -5.60 12.93 -12.00
CA SER A 125 -4.62 13.46 -11.06
C SER A 125 -3.40 14.10 -11.73
N GLY A 126 -3.14 13.79 -13.00
CA GLY A 126 -1.92 14.20 -13.71
C GLY A 126 -0.67 13.37 -13.40
N MET A 127 -0.75 12.34 -12.54
CA MET A 127 0.33 11.38 -12.31
C MET A 127 0.19 10.15 -13.23
N SER A 128 1.31 9.43 -13.45
CA SER A 128 1.28 8.18 -14.21
C SER A 128 0.48 7.11 -13.46
N LEU A 129 -0.33 6.33 -14.18
CA LEU A 129 -1.08 5.20 -13.62
C LEU A 129 -0.17 4.12 -13.03
N ASP A 130 1.03 3.94 -13.57
CA ASP A 130 1.99 2.94 -13.06
C ASP A 130 2.46 3.25 -11.63
N ILE A 131 2.42 4.52 -11.21
CA ILE A 131 2.75 4.92 -9.85
C ILE A 131 1.66 4.46 -8.86
N TYR A 132 0.40 4.47 -9.29
CA TYR A 132 -0.71 3.95 -8.49
C TYR A 132 -0.69 2.42 -8.41
N GLU A 133 -0.13 1.72 -9.40
CA GLU A 133 0.10 0.27 -9.31
C GLU A 133 1.13 -0.07 -8.25
N ASP A 134 2.21 0.71 -8.14
CA ASP A 134 3.17 0.55 -7.05
C ASP A 134 2.51 0.83 -5.68
N LEU A 135 1.62 1.83 -5.60
CA LEU A 135 0.85 2.12 -4.38
C LEU A 135 -0.10 0.97 -4.00
N ILE A 136 -0.82 0.39 -4.96
CA ILE A 136 -1.71 -0.75 -4.74
C ILE A 136 -0.91 -1.92 -4.15
N ARG A 137 0.24 -2.25 -4.75
CA ARG A 137 1.12 -3.31 -4.24
C ARG A 137 1.57 -3.06 -2.80
N PHE A 138 1.93 -1.82 -2.48
CA PHE A 138 2.29 -1.44 -1.11
C PHE A 138 1.15 -1.68 -0.14
N VAL A 139 -0.08 -1.29 -0.48
CA VAL A 139 -1.24 -1.47 0.40
C VAL A 139 -1.52 -2.94 0.66
N MET A 140 -1.44 -3.79 -0.36
CA MET A 140 -1.62 -5.25 -0.23
C MET A 140 -0.59 -5.92 0.70
N GLU A 141 0.55 -5.26 0.94
CA GLU A 141 1.60 -5.78 1.81
C GLU A 141 1.42 -5.39 3.28
N ILE A 142 0.51 -4.45 3.61
CA ILE A 142 0.29 -3.93 4.97
C ILE A 142 -0.17 -5.04 5.92
N ASP A 143 -1.25 -5.74 5.57
CA ASP A 143 -1.78 -6.85 6.37
C ASP A 143 -1.65 -8.23 5.69
N GLY A 144 -1.04 -8.25 4.49
CA GLY A 144 -0.70 -9.42 3.71
C GLY A 144 -1.70 -9.71 2.61
N ILE A 145 -1.20 -10.17 1.46
CA ILE A 145 -1.98 -10.28 0.22
C ILE A 145 -3.20 -11.19 0.38
N LYS A 146 -4.38 -10.63 0.12
CA LYS A 146 -5.68 -11.34 0.11
C LYS A 146 -6.15 -11.65 -1.32
N PRO A 147 -6.95 -12.71 -1.53
CA PRO A 147 -7.52 -13.02 -2.85
C PRO A 147 -8.35 -11.88 -3.47
N GLU A 148 -9.06 -11.11 -2.64
CA GLU A 148 -9.87 -9.96 -3.03
C GLU A 148 -9.01 -8.83 -3.62
N GLU A 149 -7.81 -8.65 -3.08
CA GLU A 149 -6.86 -7.64 -3.56
C GLU A 149 -6.22 -8.04 -4.90
N GLU A 150 -5.96 -9.33 -5.11
CA GLU A 150 -5.55 -9.84 -6.43
C GLU A 150 -6.65 -9.58 -7.48
N ALA A 151 -7.92 -9.74 -7.09
CA ALA A 151 -9.05 -9.37 -7.95
C ALA A 151 -9.11 -7.85 -8.19
N PHE A 152 -8.78 -7.03 -7.18
CA PHE A 152 -8.63 -5.58 -7.33
C PHE A 152 -7.56 -5.24 -8.37
N VAL A 153 -6.37 -5.84 -8.29
CA VAL A 153 -5.29 -5.64 -9.28
C VAL A 153 -5.72 -6.04 -10.68
N GLN A 154 -6.44 -7.15 -10.84
CA GLN A 154 -6.95 -7.57 -12.15
C GLN A 154 -7.95 -6.57 -12.71
N ALA A 155 -8.88 -6.09 -11.89
CA ALA A 155 -9.87 -5.09 -12.30
C ALA A 155 -9.20 -3.74 -12.63
N TRP A 156 -8.17 -3.34 -11.89
CA TRP A 156 -7.37 -2.15 -12.19
C TRP A 156 -6.72 -2.25 -13.58
N ASN A 157 -6.08 -3.39 -13.87
CA ASN A 157 -5.44 -3.63 -15.16
C ASN A 157 -6.44 -3.64 -16.32
N GLN A 158 -7.65 -4.16 -16.11
CA GLN A 158 -8.72 -4.10 -17.11
C GLN A 158 -9.15 -2.66 -17.39
N LEU A 159 -9.28 -1.82 -16.35
CA LEU A 159 -9.59 -0.40 -16.51
C LEU A 159 -8.48 0.37 -17.24
N LYS A 160 -7.21 0.03 -16.99
CA LYS A 160 -6.05 0.63 -17.68
C LYS A 160 -6.03 0.30 -19.18
N ALA A 161 -6.52 -0.89 -19.55
CA ALA A 161 -6.54 -1.38 -20.92
C ALA A 161 -7.76 -0.94 -21.75
N ALA A 162 -8.77 -0.32 -21.12
CA ALA A 162 -10.04 0.10 -21.73
C ALA A 162 -9.98 1.51 -22.34
#